data_AF-A0A9D5UI11-F1
#
_entry.id   AF-A0A9D5UI11-F1
#
_cell.length_a   1.000
_cell.length_b   1.000
_cell.length_c   1.000
_cell.angle_alpha   90.00
_cell.angle_beta   90.00
_cell.angle_gamma   90.00
#
_symmetry.space_group_name_H-M   'P 1'
#
loop_
_entity.id
_entity.type
_entity.pdbx_description
1 polymer ?
#
loop_
_entity_poly.entity_id
_entity_poly.type
_entity_poly.pdbx_seq_one_letter_code
_entity_poly.pdbx_strand_id
1 'polypeptide(L)'
;IIHLWVDDLASFGRILPSLDKSSSNQICSGIHIHQWNEQTVRHWIAGEAIIEGFACELPTDIINKLAELKQIAPIWLNLEYLTAEAWVDNCHALPSSHHSGAKKHFFFPGFTSKTGGLICEKNLLTEQELWQQDKSAQQQYLDELNIKLDINTNAQLISIFSYESPALTALCKHWISGTKKIHALVPKGRSLRSILPEFSTDIDSIEAGMSLEKGSLTLHILPMTDQEGYDKLLWTCDINIVRGEDSFLRAQWAAKPFIWHIYPQDENVHIKKINAFINRYCEGLDDDYAATVRDMNLSFNQDHAELTIQNWDILQKQQSLILEHAKKWPQKALNDSDLATRLVNFIKKR
;
A
#
# COMPACT_ATOMS: atom_id res chain seq x y z
N ILE A 1 14.55 -1.68 -21.16
CA ILE A 1 15.44 -2.08 -20.04
C ILE A 1 15.19 -1.10 -18.90
N ILE A 2 15.03 -1.57 -17.66
CA ILE A 2 14.77 -0.71 -16.49
C ILE A 2 16.01 -0.73 -15.61
N HIS A 3 16.46 0.46 -15.21
CA HIS A 3 17.47 0.66 -14.20
C HIS A 3 16.85 1.40 -13.01
N LEU A 4 17.02 0.86 -11.81
CA LEU A 4 16.47 1.39 -10.56
C LEU A 4 17.64 1.75 -9.63
N TRP A 5 17.70 3.00 -9.20
CA TRP A 5 18.67 3.48 -8.21
C TRP A 5 18.00 3.56 -6.83
N VAL A 6 18.62 2.96 -5.82
CA VAL A 6 18.10 2.87 -4.45
C VAL A 6 19.19 3.26 -3.47
N ASP A 7 18.94 4.28 -2.65
CA ASP A 7 19.86 4.78 -1.63
C ASP A 7 20.01 3.82 -0.44
N ASP A 8 18.93 3.12 -0.07
CA ASP A 8 18.90 2.14 1.02
C ASP A 8 18.49 0.72 0.54
N LEU A 9 19.49 -0.08 0.14
CA LEU A 9 19.30 -1.49 -0.23
C LEU A 9 18.87 -2.36 0.97
N ALA A 10 19.20 -1.98 2.20
CA ALA A 10 18.79 -2.75 3.37
C ALA A 10 17.28 -2.64 3.60
N SER A 11 16.69 -1.47 3.38
CA SER A 11 15.23 -1.28 3.38
C SER A 11 14.57 -1.99 2.19
N PHE A 12 15.11 -1.87 0.98
CA PHE A 12 14.53 -2.51 -0.20
C PHE A 12 14.53 -4.04 -0.11
N GLY A 13 15.61 -4.62 0.42
CA GLY A 13 15.71 -6.07 0.63
C GLY A 13 14.80 -6.62 1.73
N ARG A 14 13.91 -5.81 2.34
CA ARG A 14 12.80 -6.28 3.17
C ARG A 14 11.56 -6.63 2.36
N ILE A 15 11.39 -6.02 1.19
CA ILE A 15 10.26 -6.25 0.27
C ILE A 15 10.67 -6.98 -1.01
N LEU A 16 11.98 -7.15 -1.22
CA LEU A 16 12.56 -8.00 -2.26
C LEU A 16 13.55 -8.99 -1.61
N PRO A 17 13.08 -10.14 -1.10
CA PRO A 17 13.93 -11.08 -0.34
C PRO A 17 15.14 -11.62 -1.12
N SER A 18 15.06 -11.68 -2.44
CA SER A 18 16.15 -12.12 -3.32
C SER A 18 17.26 -11.09 -3.52
N LEU A 19 17.10 -9.87 -3.02
CA LEU A 19 18.08 -8.79 -3.17
C LEU A 19 19.33 -9.06 -2.32
N ASP A 20 20.50 -9.04 -2.96
CA ASP A 20 21.78 -9.03 -2.25
C ASP A 20 22.05 -7.60 -1.75
N LYS A 21 21.83 -7.38 -0.44
CA LYS A 21 21.99 -6.08 0.22
C LYS A 21 23.43 -5.55 0.20
N SER A 22 24.41 -6.41 -0.07
CA SER A 22 25.83 -6.04 -0.12
C SER A 22 26.31 -5.65 -1.52
N SER A 23 25.55 -6.00 -2.56
CA SER A 23 25.91 -5.72 -3.94
C SER A 23 25.36 -4.38 -4.43
N SER A 24 26.26 -3.46 -4.78
CA SER A 24 25.88 -2.16 -5.35
C SER A 24 25.33 -2.24 -6.78
N ASN A 25 25.46 -3.39 -7.48
CA ASN A 25 24.92 -3.60 -8.82
C ASN A 25 24.43 -5.04 -8.97
N GLN A 26 23.16 -5.23 -9.29
CA GLN A 26 22.57 -6.56 -9.43
C GLN A 26 21.38 -6.55 -10.39
N ILE A 27 20.90 -7.74 -10.77
CA ILE A 27 19.70 -7.88 -11.59
C ILE A 27 18.72 -8.77 -10.83
N CYS A 28 17.52 -8.26 -10.58
CA CYS A 28 16.42 -9.03 -10.01
C CYS A 28 15.19 -8.87 -10.91
N SER A 29 14.55 -9.99 -11.28
CA SER A 29 13.35 -9.99 -12.14
C SER A 29 13.49 -9.16 -13.42
N GLY A 30 14.69 -9.14 -14.01
CA GLY A 30 14.99 -8.37 -15.23
C GLY A 30 15.20 -6.85 -15.02
N ILE A 31 15.17 -6.36 -13.78
CA ILE A 31 15.46 -4.97 -13.43
C ILE A 31 16.92 -4.87 -12.98
N HIS A 32 17.66 -3.93 -13.57
CA HIS A 32 19.01 -3.59 -13.13
C HIS A 32 18.90 -2.69 -11.90
N ILE A 33 19.36 -3.17 -10.76
CA ILE A 33 19.30 -2.46 -9.49
C ILE A 33 20.69 -1.94 -9.14
N HIS A 34 20.77 -0.66 -8.84
CA HIS A 34 21.99 0.06 -8.49
C HIS A 34 21.81 0.69 -7.11
N GLN A 35 22.81 0.55 -6.23
CA GLN A 35 22.86 1.36 -5.03
C GLN A 35 23.07 2.82 -5.45
N TRP A 36 22.27 3.76 -4.97
CA TRP A 36 22.43 5.18 -5.26
C TRP A 36 23.58 5.75 -4.42
N ASN A 37 24.73 5.95 -5.07
CA ASN A 37 25.90 6.60 -4.49
C ASN A 37 26.73 7.27 -5.59
N GLU A 38 27.78 8.01 -5.22
CA GLU A 38 28.62 8.72 -6.19
C GLU A 38 29.23 7.81 -7.26
N GLN A 39 29.63 6.57 -6.91
CA GLN A 39 30.32 5.66 -7.83
C GLN A 39 29.37 5.13 -8.91
N THR A 40 28.16 4.73 -8.54
CA THR A 40 27.17 4.20 -9.49
C THR A 40 26.59 5.30 -10.36
N VAL A 41 26.37 6.50 -9.79
CA VAL A 41 25.89 7.69 -10.52
C VAL A 41 26.87 8.13 -11.62
N ARG A 42 28.18 8.04 -11.39
CA ARG A 42 29.20 8.34 -12.42
C ARG A 42 29.09 7.48 -13.68
N HIS A 43 28.54 6.28 -13.55
CA HIS A 43 28.34 5.34 -14.66
C HIS A 43 26.93 5.44 -15.25
N TRP A 44 26.12 6.43 -14.86
CA TRP A 44 24.78 6.63 -15.39
C TRP A 44 24.82 6.99 -16.88
N ILE A 45 24.01 6.28 -17.66
CA ILE A 45 23.81 6.47 -19.09
C ILE A 45 22.35 6.86 -19.31
N ALA A 46 22.14 7.89 -20.14
CA ALA A 46 20.80 8.35 -20.46
C ALA A 46 20.02 7.27 -21.25
N GLY A 47 18.82 6.95 -20.78
CA GLY A 47 17.85 6.13 -21.50
C GLY A 47 16.83 6.98 -22.27
N GLU A 48 15.63 6.44 -22.49
CA GLU A 48 14.51 7.17 -23.10
C GLU A 48 13.78 8.06 -22.08
N ALA A 49 13.78 7.67 -20.82
CA ALA A 49 13.13 8.38 -19.73
C ALA A 49 13.94 8.29 -18.43
N ILE A 50 13.77 9.29 -17.57
CA ILE A 50 14.26 9.31 -16.19
C ILE A 50 13.09 9.67 -15.28
N ILE A 51 12.87 8.84 -14.26
CA ILE A 51 11.78 9.00 -13.29
C ILE A 51 12.41 9.30 -11.94
N GLU A 52 12.14 10.50 -11.44
CA GLU A 52 12.42 10.92 -10.08
C GLU A 52 11.23 10.49 -9.20
N GLY A 53 11.45 9.59 -8.26
CA GLY A 53 10.42 9.10 -7.35
C GLY A 53 10.28 10.03 -6.14
N PHE A 54 9.10 10.60 -5.95
CA PHE A 54 8.73 11.38 -4.75
C PHE A 54 9.64 12.57 -4.48
N ALA A 55 10.06 13.26 -5.55
CA ALA A 55 10.95 14.41 -5.49
C ALA A 55 12.33 14.14 -4.84
N CYS A 56 12.90 12.94 -5.05
CA CYS A 56 14.18 12.50 -4.46
C CYS A 56 15.45 13.26 -4.94
N GLU A 57 15.29 14.41 -5.62
CA GLU A 57 16.35 15.26 -6.20
C GLU A 57 17.45 14.52 -6.97
N LEU A 58 17.44 14.63 -8.30
CA LEU A 58 18.50 14.05 -9.11
C LEU A 58 19.87 14.70 -8.81
N PRO A 59 20.98 13.93 -8.85
CA PRO A 59 22.32 14.49 -8.71
C PRO A 59 22.60 15.58 -9.75
N THR A 60 23.28 16.65 -9.34
CA THR A 60 23.60 17.81 -10.19
C THR A 60 24.29 17.41 -11.50
N ASP A 61 25.17 16.42 -11.46
CA ASP A 61 25.87 15.92 -12.65
C ASP A 61 24.91 15.31 -13.69
N ILE A 62 23.87 14.61 -13.22
CA ILE A 62 22.82 14.08 -14.12
C ILE A 62 22.03 15.25 -14.71
N ILE A 63 21.61 16.22 -13.88
CA ILE A 63 20.85 17.39 -14.34
C ILE A 63 21.62 18.20 -15.40
N ASN A 64 22.92 18.41 -15.19
CA ASN A 64 23.79 19.10 -16.15
C ASN A 64 23.89 18.31 -17.46
N LYS A 65 24.07 16.99 -17.39
CA LYS A 65 24.08 16.11 -18.56
C LYS A 65 22.75 16.15 -19.32
N LEU A 66 21.61 16.20 -18.63
CA LEU A 66 20.30 16.38 -19.26
C LEU A 66 20.21 17.72 -20.03
N ALA A 67 20.73 18.80 -19.45
CA ALA A 67 20.76 20.11 -20.10
C ALA A 67 21.66 20.13 -21.35
N GLU A 68 22.79 19.43 -21.33
CA GLU A 68 23.70 19.29 -22.47
C GLU A 68 23.07 18.52 -23.64
N LEU A 69 22.28 17.48 -23.34
CA LEU A 69 21.61 16.63 -24.34
C LEU A 69 20.48 17.37 -25.10
N LYS A 70 19.92 18.46 -24.55
CA LYS A 70 18.88 19.28 -25.21
C LYS A 70 17.72 18.43 -25.79
N GLN A 71 17.55 18.40 -27.11
CA GLN A 71 16.42 17.74 -27.78
C GLN A 71 16.52 16.20 -27.78
N ILE A 72 17.70 15.64 -27.51
CA ILE A 72 17.91 14.19 -27.35
C ILE A 72 17.94 13.77 -25.88
N ALA A 73 17.58 14.68 -24.96
CA ALA A 73 17.51 14.36 -23.54
C ALA A 73 16.35 13.39 -23.25
N PRO A 74 16.50 12.47 -22.29
CA PRO A 74 15.40 11.62 -21.85
C PRO A 74 14.24 12.47 -21.32
N ILE A 75 13.03 11.93 -21.41
CA ILE A 75 11.86 12.52 -20.77
C ILE A 75 12.07 12.46 -19.25
N TRP A 76 12.15 13.63 -18.62
CA TRP A 76 12.25 13.73 -17.16
C TRP A 76 10.86 13.84 -16.52
N LEU A 77 10.56 12.88 -15.65
CA LEU A 77 9.30 12.75 -14.93
C LEU A 77 9.54 12.89 -13.42
N ASN A 78 8.65 13.62 -12.74
CA ASN A 78 8.44 13.50 -11.30
C ASN A 78 7.28 12.55 -11.05
N LEU A 79 7.54 11.37 -10.51
CA LEU A 79 6.47 10.51 -10.01
C LEU A 79 6.07 11.01 -8.61
N GLU A 80 4.85 11.53 -8.51
CA GLU A 80 4.31 12.08 -7.27
C GLU A 80 3.61 11.01 -6.46
N TYR A 81 3.34 11.30 -5.18
CA TYR A 81 2.51 10.42 -4.35
C TYR A 81 1.09 10.32 -4.90
N LEU A 82 0.48 9.15 -4.71
CA LEU A 82 -0.94 8.94 -4.93
C LEU A 82 -1.76 9.95 -4.11
N THR A 83 -2.75 10.55 -4.77
CA THR A 83 -3.80 11.28 -4.10
C THR A 83 -5.12 11.10 -4.82
N ALA A 84 -6.19 11.19 -4.04
CA ALA A 84 -7.50 11.34 -4.60
C ALA A 84 -7.80 12.81 -4.91
N GLU A 85 -7.23 13.81 -4.24
CA GLU A 85 -7.68 15.21 -4.32
C GLU A 85 -7.93 15.76 -5.74
N ALA A 86 -9.02 16.52 -5.94
CA ALA A 86 -9.46 16.92 -7.29
C ALA A 86 -8.49 17.84 -8.05
N TRP A 87 -7.56 18.50 -7.35
CA TRP A 87 -6.62 19.42 -7.99
C TRP A 87 -5.61 18.70 -8.91
N VAL A 88 -5.29 17.42 -8.68
CA VAL A 88 -4.31 16.70 -9.51
C VAL A 88 -4.76 16.52 -10.95
N ASP A 89 -6.07 16.53 -11.22
CA ASP A 89 -6.62 16.46 -12.57
C ASP A 89 -6.12 17.62 -13.46
N ASN A 90 -5.75 18.75 -12.86
CA ASN A 90 -5.24 19.93 -13.56
C ASN A 90 -3.72 20.07 -13.46
N CYS A 91 -3.04 19.19 -12.72
CA CYS A 91 -1.59 19.23 -12.50
C CYS A 91 -0.86 18.04 -13.14
N HIS A 92 -1.55 16.93 -13.39
CA HIS A 92 -0.99 15.78 -14.09
C HIS A 92 -0.49 16.16 -15.48
N ALA A 93 0.66 15.59 -15.86
CA ALA A 93 1.35 15.81 -17.13
C ALA A 93 1.86 17.25 -17.38
N LEU A 94 1.72 18.18 -16.43
CA LEU A 94 2.19 19.55 -16.61
C LEU A 94 3.72 19.60 -16.69
N PRO A 95 4.28 20.32 -17.68
CA PRO A 95 5.71 20.59 -17.74
C PRO A 95 6.10 21.70 -16.77
N SER A 96 7.32 21.60 -16.25
CA SER A 96 8.02 22.64 -15.50
C SER A 96 9.42 22.81 -16.07
N SER A 97 9.80 24.05 -16.35
CA SER A 97 11.14 24.39 -16.79
C SER A 97 12.07 24.38 -15.58
N HIS A 98 13.04 23.47 -15.60
CA HIS A 98 14.11 23.48 -14.63
C HIS A 98 15.09 24.63 -14.92
N HIS A 99 15.80 25.13 -13.90
CA HIS A 99 16.76 26.24 -14.07
C HIS A 99 17.90 25.90 -15.03
N SER A 100 18.22 24.61 -15.22
CA SER A 100 19.19 24.12 -16.20
C SER A 100 18.69 24.15 -17.65
N GLY A 101 17.40 24.48 -17.88
CA GLY A 101 16.76 24.44 -19.20
C GLY A 101 16.14 23.08 -19.56
N ALA A 102 16.38 22.03 -18.76
CA ALA A 102 15.69 20.75 -18.91
C ALA A 102 14.20 20.87 -18.56
N LYS A 103 13.35 20.05 -19.19
CA LYS A 103 11.90 20.02 -18.92
C LYS A 103 11.54 18.82 -18.06
N LYS A 104 11.02 19.08 -16.87
CA LYS A 104 10.48 18.07 -15.94
C LYS A 104 8.96 18.03 -16.08
N HIS A 105 8.34 16.86 -16.08
CA HIS A 105 6.88 16.72 -16.11
C HIS A 105 6.38 16.09 -14.81
N PHE A 106 5.34 16.66 -14.22
CA PHE A 106 4.71 16.08 -13.04
C PHE A 106 3.77 14.94 -13.43
N PHE A 107 3.95 13.77 -12.83
CA PHE A 107 3.17 12.58 -13.09
C PHE A 107 2.48 12.14 -11.80
N PHE A 108 1.25 12.61 -11.60
CA PHE A 108 0.43 12.28 -10.42
C PHE A 108 -0.38 11.00 -10.62
N PRO A 109 -0.15 9.92 -9.83
CA PRO A 109 -1.09 8.81 -9.71
C PRO A 109 -2.42 9.29 -9.13
N GLY A 110 -3.52 8.66 -9.53
CA GLY A 110 -4.85 9.02 -9.02
C GLY A 110 -5.98 8.27 -9.69
N PHE A 111 -7.19 8.49 -9.18
CA PHE A 111 -8.38 7.67 -9.47
C PHE A 111 -9.22 8.14 -10.67
N THR A 112 -8.77 9.13 -11.45
CA THR A 112 -9.54 9.72 -12.55
C THR A 112 -8.90 9.42 -13.90
N SER A 113 -9.60 9.74 -14.99
CA SER A 113 -9.05 9.57 -16.34
C SER A 113 -8.04 10.67 -16.70
N LYS A 114 -7.97 11.72 -15.88
CA LYS A 114 -7.08 12.87 -16.04
C LYS A 114 -5.77 12.72 -15.26
N THR A 115 -5.65 11.71 -14.40
CA THR A 115 -4.44 11.40 -13.64
C THR A 115 -3.60 10.32 -14.34
N GLY A 116 -2.46 10.00 -13.74
CA GLY A 116 -1.53 8.97 -14.18
C GLY A 116 -2.01 7.54 -13.92
N GLY A 117 -3.23 7.34 -13.42
CA GLY A 117 -3.78 6.03 -13.10
C GLY A 117 -3.22 5.43 -11.80
N LEU A 118 -3.42 4.12 -11.63
CA LEU A 118 -3.03 3.35 -10.47
C LEU A 118 -2.18 2.15 -10.90
N ILE A 119 -1.20 1.74 -10.07
CA ILE A 119 -0.40 0.54 -10.36
C ILE A 119 -1.30 -0.69 -10.18
N CYS A 120 -1.45 -1.47 -11.25
CA CYS A 120 -2.17 -2.73 -11.24
C CYS A 120 -1.54 -3.65 -12.29
N GLU A 121 -1.08 -4.81 -11.87
CA GLU A 121 -0.49 -5.80 -12.76
C GLU A 121 -1.56 -6.41 -13.67
N LYS A 122 -1.16 -6.78 -14.90
CA LYS A 122 -2.08 -7.15 -16.00
C LYS A 122 -3.12 -8.22 -15.62
N ASN A 123 -2.74 -9.19 -14.80
CA ASN A 123 -3.60 -10.32 -14.42
C ASN A 123 -4.06 -10.28 -12.96
N LEU A 124 -3.71 -9.22 -12.21
CA LEU A 124 -3.87 -9.18 -10.77
C LEU A 124 -5.30 -9.47 -10.31
N LEU A 125 -6.27 -8.81 -10.95
CA LEU A 125 -7.68 -8.94 -10.56
C LEU A 125 -8.20 -10.36 -10.82
N THR A 126 -7.77 -10.99 -11.92
CA THR A 126 -8.13 -12.38 -12.22
C THR A 126 -7.46 -13.36 -11.25
N GLU A 127 -6.19 -13.16 -10.93
CA GLU A 127 -5.46 -13.99 -9.94
C GLU A 127 -6.08 -13.87 -8.55
N GLN A 128 -6.46 -12.65 -8.15
CA GLN A 128 -7.18 -12.39 -6.92
C GLN A 128 -8.52 -13.11 -6.87
N GLU A 129 -9.33 -13.06 -7.93
CA GLU A 129 -10.64 -13.71 -8.00
C GLU A 129 -10.50 -15.24 -7.88
N LEU A 130 -9.55 -15.83 -8.62
CA LEU A 130 -9.26 -17.26 -8.56
C LEU A 130 -8.79 -17.67 -7.15
N TRP A 131 -7.89 -16.90 -6.54
CA TRP A 131 -7.41 -17.16 -5.19
C TRP A 131 -8.55 -17.19 -4.17
N GLN A 132 -9.46 -16.20 -4.21
CA GLN A 132 -10.56 -16.12 -3.24
C GLN A 132 -11.56 -17.27 -3.32
N GLN A 133 -11.66 -17.91 -4.49
CA GLN A 133 -12.51 -19.09 -4.72
C GLN A 133 -11.81 -20.40 -4.31
N ASP A 134 -10.48 -20.43 -4.29
CA ASP A 134 -9.70 -21.61 -3.95
C ASP A 134 -9.40 -21.68 -2.45
N LYS A 135 -10.30 -22.33 -1.71
CA LYS A 135 -10.13 -22.57 -0.26
C LYS A 135 -8.97 -23.52 0.05
N SER A 136 -8.61 -24.43 -0.86
CA SER A 136 -7.48 -25.33 -0.65
C SER A 136 -6.16 -24.56 -0.72
N ALA A 137 -6.01 -23.66 -1.69
CA ALA A 137 -4.83 -22.80 -1.82
C ALA A 137 -4.70 -21.85 -0.62
N GLN A 138 -5.81 -21.25 -0.16
CA GLN A 138 -5.83 -20.42 1.04
C GLN A 138 -5.40 -21.23 2.29
N GLN A 139 -5.90 -22.45 2.46
CA GLN A 139 -5.50 -23.32 3.57
C GLN A 139 -4.00 -23.62 3.52
N GLN A 140 -3.49 -24.02 2.35
CA GLN A 140 -2.06 -24.30 2.16
C GLN A 140 -1.20 -23.07 2.50
N TYR A 141 -1.63 -21.87 2.10
CA TYR A 141 -0.94 -20.63 2.43
C TYR A 141 -0.89 -20.36 3.94
N LEU A 142 -1.99 -20.60 4.66
CA LEU A 142 -1.99 -20.51 6.12
C LEU A 142 -1.03 -21.53 6.75
N ASP A 143 -1.01 -22.76 6.23
CA ASP A 143 -0.11 -23.82 6.70
C ASP A 143 1.38 -23.44 6.47
N GLU A 144 1.72 -22.87 5.32
CA GLU A 144 3.07 -22.37 4.99
C GLU A 144 3.51 -21.25 5.94
N LEU A 145 2.57 -20.46 6.46
CA LEU A 145 2.81 -19.43 7.48
C LEU A 145 2.81 -19.98 8.91
N ASN A 146 2.70 -21.30 9.09
CA ASN A 146 2.54 -21.99 10.38
C ASN A 146 1.27 -21.60 11.16
N ILE A 147 0.22 -21.16 10.47
CA ILE A 147 -1.06 -20.78 11.06
C ILE A 147 -1.97 -22.00 11.11
N LYS A 148 -2.10 -22.61 12.29
CA LYS A 148 -2.99 -23.76 12.51
C LYS A 148 -4.45 -23.29 12.65
N LEU A 149 -5.10 -23.03 11.53
CA LEU A 149 -6.48 -22.59 11.44
C LEU A 149 -7.17 -23.24 10.24
N ASP A 150 -8.39 -23.75 10.42
CA ASP A 150 -9.23 -24.15 9.29
C ASP A 150 -9.80 -22.89 8.61
N ILE A 151 -9.50 -22.71 7.33
CA ILE A 151 -9.99 -21.58 6.52
C ILE A 151 -11.53 -21.51 6.44
N ASN A 152 -12.23 -22.61 6.73
CA ASN A 152 -13.69 -22.68 6.78
C ASN A 152 -14.27 -22.39 8.18
N THR A 153 -13.43 -21.94 9.12
CA THR A 153 -13.86 -21.48 10.44
C THR A 153 -14.88 -20.33 10.35
N ASN A 154 -15.68 -20.18 11.40
CA ASN A 154 -16.54 -19.00 11.58
C ASN A 154 -15.80 -17.81 12.22
N ALA A 155 -14.51 -17.98 12.55
CA ALA A 155 -13.68 -16.89 13.06
C ALA A 155 -13.34 -15.88 11.95
N GLN A 156 -13.21 -14.61 12.31
CA GLN A 156 -12.85 -13.55 11.37
C GLN A 156 -11.34 -13.42 11.25
N LEU A 157 -10.82 -13.42 10.03
CA LEU A 157 -9.40 -13.17 9.75
C LEU A 157 -9.20 -11.69 9.45
N ILE A 158 -8.28 -11.05 10.17
CA ILE A 158 -7.95 -9.63 9.99
C ILE A 158 -6.45 -9.51 9.76
N SER A 159 -6.03 -8.91 8.64
CA SER A 159 -4.62 -8.54 8.47
C SER A 159 -4.37 -7.18 9.12
N ILE A 160 -3.22 -7.01 9.79
CA ILE A 160 -2.88 -5.74 10.46
C ILE A 160 -1.48 -5.26 10.08
N PHE A 161 -1.44 -4.24 9.24
CA PHE A 161 -0.25 -3.51 8.85
C PHE A 161 -0.46 -1.99 9.00
N SER A 162 -0.17 -1.46 10.18
CA SER A 162 -0.44 -0.09 10.58
C SER A 162 0.80 0.59 11.19
N TYR A 163 0.75 1.90 11.44
CA TYR A 163 1.66 2.54 12.40
C TYR A 163 1.19 2.26 13.83
N GLU A 164 1.98 2.69 14.81
CA GLU A 164 1.56 2.73 16.21
C GLU A 164 0.32 3.62 16.34
N SER A 165 -0.71 3.14 17.03
CA SER A 165 -1.99 3.85 17.19
C SER A 165 -2.72 3.39 18.47
N PRO A 166 -3.15 4.33 19.33
CA PRO A 166 -4.14 4.09 20.37
C PRO A 166 -5.44 3.47 19.88
N ALA A 167 -5.90 3.82 18.67
CA ALA A 167 -7.11 3.24 18.08
C ALA A 167 -6.93 1.73 17.82
N LEU A 168 -5.75 1.30 17.35
CA LEU A 168 -5.44 -0.12 17.21
C LEU A 168 -5.44 -0.84 18.58
N THR A 169 -4.81 -0.25 19.60
CA THR A 169 -4.84 -0.81 20.96
C THR A 169 -6.28 -0.97 21.47
N ALA A 170 -7.15 0.03 21.22
CA ALA A 170 -8.56 -0.01 21.61
C ALA A 170 -9.32 -1.14 20.91
N LEU A 171 -9.12 -1.33 19.61
CA LEU A 171 -9.68 -2.47 18.86
C LEU A 171 -9.20 -3.80 19.42
N CYS A 172 -7.92 -3.97 19.71
CA CYS A 172 -7.39 -5.20 20.30
C CYS A 172 -8.06 -5.53 21.64
N LYS A 173 -8.22 -4.55 22.53
CA LYS A 173 -8.94 -4.72 23.80
C LYS A 173 -10.38 -5.16 23.58
N HIS A 174 -11.07 -4.51 22.64
CA HIS A 174 -12.44 -4.84 22.26
C HIS A 174 -12.57 -6.26 21.72
N TRP A 175 -11.64 -6.70 20.87
CA TRP A 175 -11.61 -8.06 20.33
C TRP A 175 -11.28 -9.12 21.39
N ILE A 176 -10.40 -8.80 22.34
CA ILE A 176 -10.08 -9.69 23.46
C ILE A 176 -11.32 -9.96 24.32
N SER A 177 -12.11 -8.93 24.63
CA SER A 177 -13.32 -9.04 25.48
C SER A 177 -14.59 -9.45 24.73
N GLY A 178 -14.59 -9.38 23.40
CA GLY A 178 -15.72 -9.72 22.55
C GLY A 178 -16.05 -11.21 22.50
N THR A 179 -17.15 -11.54 21.82
CA THR A 179 -17.62 -12.94 21.66
C THR A 179 -17.25 -13.55 20.31
N LYS A 180 -17.00 -12.73 19.29
CA LYS A 180 -16.58 -13.18 17.96
C LYS A 180 -15.10 -13.55 18.00
N LYS A 181 -14.77 -14.77 17.61
CA LYS A 181 -13.37 -15.21 17.48
C LYS A 181 -12.70 -14.47 16.32
N ILE A 182 -11.53 -13.90 16.59
CA ILE A 182 -10.75 -13.11 15.64
C ILE A 182 -9.33 -13.67 15.57
N HIS A 183 -8.85 -13.92 14.36
CA HIS A 183 -7.45 -14.20 14.07
C HIS A 183 -6.82 -12.98 13.42
N ALA A 184 -5.94 -12.30 14.15
CA ALA A 184 -5.17 -11.17 13.65
C ALA A 184 -3.84 -11.66 13.06
N LEU A 185 -3.65 -11.47 11.76
CA LEU A 185 -2.45 -11.86 11.01
C LEU A 185 -1.57 -10.62 10.83
N VAL A 186 -0.41 -10.60 11.50
CA VAL A 186 0.36 -9.37 11.70
C VAL A 186 1.81 -9.56 11.24
N PRO A 187 2.20 -9.02 10.08
CA PRO A 187 3.60 -8.93 9.68
C PRO A 187 4.43 -8.22 10.75
N LYS A 188 5.61 -8.77 11.05
CA LYS A 188 6.51 -8.21 12.06
C LYS A 188 6.85 -6.76 11.71
N GLY A 189 6.46 -5.83 12.59
CA GLY A 189 6.62 -4.40 12.33
C GLY A 189 5.97 -3.51 13.37
N ARG A 190 5.69 -2.27 12.98
CA ARG A 190 5.27 -1.19 13.89
C ARG A 190 3.94 -1.47 14.59
N SER A 191 2.98 -2.14 13.93
CA SER A 191 1.67 -2.49 14.52
C SER A 191 1.83 -3.20 15.87
N LEU A 192 2.84 -4.07 16.00
CA LEU A 192 3.05 -4.88 17.21
C LEU A 192 3.27 -4.04 18.47
N ARG A 193 3.83 -2.84 18.36
CA ARG A 193 4.02 -1.93 19.51
C ARG A 193 2.71 -1.48 20.15
N SER A 194 1.62 -1.46 19.39
CA SER A 194 0.27 -1.16 19.90
C SER A 194 -0.48 -2.39 20.40
N ILE A 195 -0.08 -3.59 19.96
CA ILE A 195 -0.80 -4.84 20.21
C ILE A 195 -0.21 -5.61 21.40
N LEU A 196 1.11 -5.82 21.41
CA LEU A 196 1.79 -6.71 22.36
C LEU A 196 1.65 -6.33 23.84
N PRO A 197 1.52 -5.03 24.23
CA PRO A 197 1.20 -4.68 25.61
C PRO A 197 -0.07 -5.36 26.14
N GLU A 198 -1.06 -5.60 25.28
CA GLU A 198 -2.29 -6.32 25.66
C GLU A 198 -2.05 -7.80 25.93
N PHE A 199 -0.94 -8.37 25.46
CA PHE A 199 -0.53 -9.75 25.70
C PHE A 199 0.56 -9.86 26.78
N SER A 200 0.90 -8.76 27.46
CA SER A 200 1.99 -8.71 28.44
C SER A 200 3.32 -9.25 27.89
N THR A 201 3.60 -9.02 26.61
CA THR A 201 4.75 -9.57 25.88
C THR A 201 5.60 -8.44 25.29
N ASP A 202 6.92 -8.62 25.27
CA ASP A 202 7.86 -7.67 24.67
C ASP A 202 8.04 -7.96 23.18
N ILE A 203 8.27 -6.93 22.36
CA ILE A 203 8.54 -7.08 20.92
C ILE A 203 9.81 -7.87 20.64
N ASP A 204 10.80 -7.80 21.55
CA ASP A 204 12.07 -8.50 21.40
C ASP A 204 11.94 -10.02 21.61
N SER A 205 10.89 -10.48 22.29
CA SER A 205 10.59 -11.91 22.45
C SER A 205 9.67 -12.47 21.35
N ILE A 206 9.38 -11.68 20.31
CA ILE A 206 8.48 -12.07 19.22
C ILE A 206 9.24 -12.48 17.96
N GLU A 207 8.95 -13.68 17.50
CA GLU A 207 9.46 -14.28 16.27
C GLU A 207 8.32 -14.59 15.29
N ALA A 208 8.65 -14.60 13.99
CA ALA A 208 7.71 -15.01 12.95
C ALA A 208 7.33 -16.49 13.13
N GLY A 209 6.06 -16.83 12.91
CA GLY A 209 5.49 -18.15 13.15
C GLY A 209 4.94 -18.36 14.57
N MET A 210 5.14 -17.39 15.49
CA MET A 210 4.52 -17.44 16.82
C MET A 210 3.04 -17.08 16.77
N SER A 211 2.26 -17.68 17.67
CA SER A 211 0.87 -17.31 17.94
C SER A 211 0.68 -16.98 19.42
N LEU A 212 -0.07 -15.92 19.73
CA LEU A 212 -0.47 -15.54 21.07
C LEU A 212 -2.00 -15.50 21.15
N GLU A 213 -2.60 -16.03 22.20
CA GLU A 213 -4.05 -16.01 22.39
C GLU A 213 -4.43 -15.30 23.69
N LYS A 214 -5.44 -14.43 23.61
CA LYS A 214 -6.06 -13.79 24.78
C LYS A 214 -7.54 -13.55 24.51
N GLY A 215 -8.40 -14.20 25.29
CA GLY A 215 -9.86 -14.07 25.16
C GLY A 215 -10.37 -14.56 23.80
N SER A 216 -10.96 -13.66 23.01
CA SER A 216 -11.45 -13.97 21.66
C SER A 216 -10.48 -13.58 20.54
N LEU A 217 -9.30 -13.05 20.86
CA LEU A 217 -8.27 -12.66 19.90
C LEU A 217 -7.09 -13.63 19.92
N THR A 218 -6.79 -14.19 18.76
CA THR A 218 -5.53 -14.91 18.49
C THR A 218 -4.69 -14.08 17.53
N LEU A 219 -3.49 -13.72 17.95
CA LEU A 219 -2.48 -13.01 17.17
C LEU A 219 -1.53 -14.01 16.51
N HIS A 220 -1.34 -13.93 15.19
CA HIS A 220 -0.37 -14.70 14.43
C HIS A 220 0.71 -13.77 13.89
N ILE A 221 1.96 -14.03 14.25
CA ILE A 221 3.10 -13.19 13.88
C ILE A 221 3.68 -13.66 12.56
N LEU A 222 3.60 -12.83 11.52
CA LEU A 222 4.07 -13.19 10.18
C LEU A 222 5.47 -12.63 9.92
N PRO A 223 6.29 -13.32 9.10
CA PRO A 223 7.49 -12.71 8.57
C PRO A 223 7.11 -11.54 7.64
N MET A 224 8.04 -10.60 7.44
CA MET A 224 7.94 -9.72 6.28
C MET A 224 8.08 -10.57 5.02
N THR A 225 7.27 -10.27 4.01
CA THR A 225 7.20 -11.03 2.76
C THR A 225 7.30 -10.08 1.56
N ASP A 226 7.43 -10.66 0.36
CA ASP A 226 7.36 -9.91 -0.89
C ASP A 226 5.94 -9.45 -1.21
N GLN A 227 5.79 -8.70 -2.31
CA GLN A 227 4.50 -8.10 -2.68
C GLN A 227 3.45 -9.17 -3.01
N GLU A 228 3.81 -10.25 -3.71
CA GLU A 228 2.88 -11.34 -4.05
C GLU A 228 2.41 -12.10 -2.80
N GLY A 229 3.32 -12.36 -1.86
CA GLY A 229 2.99 -12.97 -0.58
C GLY A 229 2.10 -12.08 0.27
N TYR A 230 2.28 -10.76 0.22
CA TYR A 230 1.43 -9.80 0.92
C TYR A 230 0.05 -9.66 0.26
N ASP A 231 -0.04 -9.71 -1.07
CA ASP A 231 -1.33 -9.72 -1.77
C ASP A 231 -2.17 -10.94 -1.37
N LYS A 232 -1.56 -12.14 -1.33
CA LYS A 232 -2.24 -13.37 -0.86
C LYS A 232 -2.74 -13.24 0.58
N LEU A 233 -2.00 -12.56 1.46
CA LEU A 233 -2.48 -12.25 2.82
C LEU A 233 -3.76 -11.42 2.76
N LEU A 234 -3.74 -10.32 2.01
CA LEU A 234 -4.89 -9.43 1.88
C LEU A 234 -6.12 -10.11 1.25
N TRP A 235 -5.89 -11.00 0.29
CA TRP A 235 -6.95 -11.76 -0.39
C TRP A 235 -7.58 -12.84 0.49
N THR A 236 -6.81 -13.36 1.45
CA THR A 236 -7.24 -14.41 2.39
C THR A 236 -8.03 -13.84 3.58
N CYS A 237 -7.70 -12.63 4.05
CA CYS A 237 -8.37 -12.01 5.18
C CYS A 237 -9.76 -11.43 4.84
N ASP A 238 -10.63 -11.32 5.84
CA ASP A 238 -11.97 -10.74 5.72
C ASP A 238 -11.97 -9.21 5.77
N ILE A 239 -11.06 -8.64 6.56
CA ILE A 239 -10.85 -7.20 6.70
C ILE A 239 -9.34 -6.93 6.75
N ASN A 240 -8.89 -5.87 6.08
CA ASN A 240 -7.47 -5.51 6.04
C ASN A 240 -7.23 -4.14 6.67
N ILE A 241 -6.41 -4.06 7.72
CA ILE A 241 -5.88 -2.78 8.22
C ILE A 241 -4.54 -2.55 7.53
N VAL A 242 -4.46 -1.52 6.69
CA VAL A 242 -3.29 -1.23 5.85
C VAL A 242 -2.82 0.20 6.05
N ARG A 243 -1.65 0.55 5.51
CA ARG A 243 -1.04 1.88 5.72
C ARG A 243 -0.28 2.41 4.52
N GLY A 244 0.10 3.70 4.61
CA GLY A 244 0.91 4.34 3.58
C GLY A 244 0.20 4.35 2.23
N GLU A 245 0.95 4.11 1.15
CA GLU A 245 0.43 4.20 -0.22
C GLU A 245 0.26 2.84 -0.90
N ASP A 246 1.32 2.03 -0.97
CA ASP A 246 1.28 0.76 -1.71
C ASP A 246 0.27 -0.23 -1.09
N SER A 247 0.41 -0.55 0.20
CA SER A 247 -0.52 -1.49 0.86
C SER A 247 -1.97 -0.99 0.89
N PHE A 248 -2.17 0.33 0.87
CA PHE A 248 -3.48 0.94 0.69
C PHE A 248 -4.08 0.65 -0.69
N LEU A 249 -3.27 0.71 -1.75
CA LEU A 249 -3.69 0.32 -3.09
C LEU A 249 -3.92 -1.19 -3.20
N ARG A 250 -3.02 -2.01 -2.64
CA ARG A 250 -3.16 -3.48 -2.65
C ARG A 250 -4.44 -3.95 -1.93
N ALA A 251 -4.82 -3.30 -0.83
CA ALA A 251 -6.07 -3.63 -0.13
C ALA A 251 -7.32 -3.34 -0.95
N GLN A 252 -7.27 -2.34 -1.84
CA GLN A 252 -8.37 -2.07 -2.77
C GLN A 252 -8.46 -3.20 -3.81
N TRP A 253 -7.32 -3.62 -4.37
CA TRP A 253 -7.26 -4.76 -5.29
C TRP A 253 -7.67 -6.08 -4.66
N ALA A 254 -7.51 -6.23 -3.36
CA ALA A 254 -8.00 -7.39 -2.62
C ALA A 254 -9.53 -7.52 -2.63
N ALA A 255 -10.29 -6.48 -3.02
CA ALA A 255 -11.75 -6.53 -3.07
C ALA A 255 -12.39 -6.92 -1.71
N LYS A 256 -11.75 -6.55 -0.61
CA LYS A 256 -12.22 -6.76 0.78
C LYS A 256 -12.38 -5.42 1.51
N PRO A 257 -13.24 -5.35 2.53
CA PRO A 257 -13.26 -4.20 3.45
C PRO A 257 -11.88 -3.91 4.03
N PHE A 258 -11.54 -2.64 4.18
CA PHE A 258 -10.24 -2.24 4.72
C PHE A 258 -10.34 -0.96 5.55
N ILE A 259 -9.35 -0.76 6.42
CA ILE A 259 -9.12 0.47 7.17
C ILE A 259 -7.74 0.99 6.75
N TRP A 260 -7.68 2.25 6.31
CA TRP A 260 -6.45 2.88 5.87
C TRP A 260 -5.86 3.75 6.98
N HIS A 261 -4.71 3.35 7.52
CA HIS A 261 -3.90 4.16 8.41
C HIS A 261 -2.89 4.98 7.61
N ILE A 262 -3.24 6.22 7.25
CA ILE A 262 -2.34 7.11 6.52
C ILE A 262 -1.20 7.56 7.44
N TYR A 263 -0.04 7.90 6.88
CA TYR A 263 1.04 8.49 7.67
C TYR A 263 0.62 9.87 8.21
N PRO A 264 0.70 10.12 9.54
CA PRO A 264 0.39 11.43 10.09
C PRO A 264 1.34 12.49 9.53
N GLN A 265 0.75 13.59 9.08
CA GLN A 265 1.46 14.78 8.60
C GLN A 265 1.02 16.00 9.39
N ASP A 266 1.92 16.99 9.48
CA ASP A 266 1.66 18.28 10.10
C ASP A 266 0.36 18.93 9.58
N GLU A 267 -0.25 19.77 10.41
CA GLU A 267 -1.48 20.52 10.10
C GLU A 267 -2.67 19.66 9.65
N ASN A 268 -2.69 18.37 9.99
CA ASN A 268 -3.75 17.43 9.63
C ASN A 268 -3.99 17.32 8.10
N VAL A 269 -2.97 17.60 7.27
CA VAL A 269 -3.07 17.49 5.80
C VAL A 269 -3.46 16.06 5.37
N HIS A 270 -2.97 15.07 6.11
CA HIS A 270 -3.30 13.66 5.93
C HIS A 270 -4.82 13.37 6.04
N ILE A 271 -5.57 14.12 6.86
CA ILE A 271 -7.03 13.99 6.96
C ILE A 271 -7.73 14.48 5.68
N LYS A 272 -7.20 15.52 5.01
CA LYS A 272 -7.72 15.97 3.71
C LYS A 272 -7.56 14.87 2.65
N LYS A 273 -6.42 14.16 2.65
CA LYS A 273 -6.18 13.01 1.77
C LYS A 273 -7.16 11.87 2.02
N ILE A 274 -7.41 11.51 3.29
CA ILE A 274 -8.41 10.49 3.65
C ILE A 274 -9.79 10.90 3.11
N ASN A 275 -10.26 12.11 3.42
CA ASN A 275 -11.57 12.57 2.98
C ASN A 275 -11.69 12.60 1.45
N ALA A 276 -10.66 13.05 0.75
CA ALA A 276 -10.65 13.07 -0.71
C ALA A 276 -10.80 11.66 -1.32
N PHE A 277 -10.18 10.66 -0.70
CA PHE A 277 -10.32 9.27 -1.11
C PHE A 277 -11.69 8.71 -0.76
N ILE A 278 -12.12 8.84 0.50
CA ILE A 278 -13.39 8.31 0.99
C ILE A 278 -14.58 8.86 0.19
N ASN A 279 -14.55 10.15 -0.17
CA ASN A 279 -15.58 10.76 -1.01
C ASN A 279 -15.68 10.09 -2.40
N ARG A 280 -14.56 9.61 -2.96
CA ARG A 280 -14.57 8.88 -4.23
C ARG A 280 -14.94 7.42 -4.07
N TYR A 281 -14.36 6.77 -3.06
CA TYR A 281 -14.64 5.38 -2.72
C TYR A 281 -16.13 5.19 -2.51
N CYS A 282 -16.75 6.04 -1.69
CA CYS A 282 -18.17 5.95 -1.34
C CYS A 282 -19.12 6.57 -2.37
N GLU A 283 -18.63 7.05 -3.52
CA GLU A 283 -19.50 7.66 -4.54
C GLU A 283 -20.49 6.61 -5.09
N GLY A 284 -21.79 6.88 -4.90
CA GLY A 284 -22.89 5.99 -5.28
C GLY A 284 -23.29 4.99 -4.20
N LEU A 285 -22.68 5.04 -3.01
CA LEU A 285 -23.17 4.33 -1.83
C LEU A 285 -24.31 5.09 -1.14
N ASP A 286 -25.15 4.35 -0.43
CA ASP A 286 -26.09 4.92 0.52
C ASP A 286 -25.35 5.71 1.61
N ASP A 287 -25.98 6.80 2.08
CA ASP A 287 -25.37 7.75 3.01
C ASP A 287 -24.95 7.08 4.33
N ASP A 288 -25.72 6.10 4.83
CA ASP A 288 -25.42 5.39 6.07
C ASP A 288 -24.17 4.49 5.92
N TYR A 289 -24.01 3.86 4.75
CA TYR A 289 -22.85 3.02 4.44
C TYR A 289 -21.61 3.87 4.19
N ALA A 290 -21.78 4.98 3.47
CA ALA A 290 -20.72 5.96 3.25
C ALA A 290 -20.22 6.55 4.58
N ALA A 291 -21.14 6.89 5.50
CA ALA A 291 -20.81 7.36 6.84
C ALA A 291 -20.03 6.29 7.62
N THR A 292 -20.46 5.03 7.60
CA THR A 292 -19.77 3.94 8.29
C THR A 292 -18.32 3.77 7.84
N VAL A 293 -18.08 3.78 6.52
CA VAL A 293 -16.71 3.69 5.97
C VAL A 293 -15.88 4.92 6.34
N ARG A 294 -16.48 6.12 6.24
CA ARG A 294 -15.82 7.38 6.57
C ARG A 294 -15.42 7.46 8.04
N ASP A 295 -16.38 7.23 8.93
CA ASP A 295 -16.22 7.45 10.36
C ASP A 295 -15.25 6.43 10.96
N MET A 296 -15.29 5.17 10.49
CA MET A 296 -14.29 4.17 10.87
C MET A 296 -12.87 4.59 10.48
N ASN A 297 -12.67 5.04 9.24
CA ASN A 297 -11.34 5.47 8.79
C ASN A 297 -10.88 6.75 9.52
N LEU A 298 -11.77 7.74 9.71
CA LEU A 298 -11.42 8.98 10.40
C LEU A 298 -11.12 8.73 11.88
N SER A 299 -11.97 8.00 12.61
CA SER A 299 -11.75 7.75 14.05
C SER A 299 -10.46 6.97 14.30
N PHE A 300 -10.12 6.04 13.40
CA PHE A 300 -8.87 5.29 13.47
C PHE A 300 -7.64 6.19 13.30
N ASN A 301 -7.65 7.12 12.33
CA ASN A 301 -6.52 8.03 12.08
C ASN A 301 -6.46 9.22 13.05
N GLN A 302 -7.56 9.52 13.74
CA GLN A 302 -7.60 10.54 14.79
C GLN A 302 -7.26 9.98 16.18
N ASP A 303 -6.93 8.69 16.27
CA ASP A 303 -6.63 7.99 17.52
C ASP A 303 -7.75 8.12 18.58
N HIS A 304 -9.00 8.29 18.14
CA HIS A 304 -10.17 8.34 19.01
C HIS A 304 -10.60 6.93 19.40
N ALA A 305 -10.04 6.39 20.48
CA ALA A 305 -10.23 5.01 20.93
C ALA A 305 -11.71 4.59 21.06
N GLU A 306 -12.54 5.35 21.78
CA GLU A 306 -13.95 4.99 22.01
C GLU A 306 -14.78 5.03 20.73
N LEU A 307 -14.63 6.09 19.94
CA LEU A 307 -15.33 6.22 18.65
C LEU A 307 -14.91 5.13 17.67
N THR A 308 -13.63 4.72 17.68
CA THR A 308 -13.13 3.63 16.85
C THR A 308 -13.84 2.32 17.18
N ILE A 309 -14.06 2.02 18.46
CA ILE A 309 -14.80 0.81 18.87
C ILE A 309 -16.26 0.90 18.42
N GLN A 310 -16.91 2.04 18.60
CA GLN A 310 -18.30 2.24 18.18
C GLN A 310 -18.46 2.06 16.66
N ASN A 311 -17.58 2.69 15.88
CA ASN A 311 -17.59 2.62 14.42
C ASN A 311 -17.23 1.22 13.92
N TRP A 312 -16.36 0.50 14.63
CA TRP A 312 -16.07 -0.91 14.33
C TRP A 312 -17.32 -1.78 14.47
N ASP A 313 -18.09 -1.62 15.55
CA ASP A 313 -19.31 -2.40 15.76
C ASP A 313 -20.39 -2.10 14.71
N ILE A 314 -20.46 -0.85 14.22
CA ILE A 314 -21.34 -0.47 13.10
C ILE A 314 -20.85 -1.13 11.80
N LEU A 315 -19.55 -1.07 11.52
CA LEU A 315 -18.95 -1.71 10.35
C LEU A 315 -19.20 -3.22 10.34
N GLN A 316 -19.10 -3.89 11.49
CA GLN A 316 -19.38 -5.32 11.60
C GLN A 316 -20.84 -5.66 11.27
N LYS A 317 -21.80 -4.82 11.68
CA LYS A 317 -23.23 -5.00 11.35
C LYS A 317 -23.51 -4.83 9.86
N GLN A 318 -22.70 -4.02 9.17
CA GLN A 318 -22.87 -3.69 7.75
C GLN A 318 -21.85 -4.39 6.83
N GLN A 319 -21.07 -5.33 7.36
CA GLN A 319 -19.90 -5.90 6.69
C GLN A 319 -20.23 -6.48 5.30
N SER A 320 -21.38 -7.16 5.15
CA SER A 320 -21.79 -7.77 3.88
C SER A 320 -22.00 -6.73 2.77
N LEU A 321 -22.61 -5.59 3.09
CA LEU A 321 -22.88 -4.52 2.13
C LEU A 321 -21.61 -3.76 1.77
N ILE A 322 -20.73 -3.53 2.75
CA ILE A 322 -19.40 -2.94 2.53
C ILE A 322 -18.55 -3.87 1.65
N LEU A 323 -18.64 -5.19 1.85
CA LEU A 323 -17.96 -6.17 1.01
C LEU A 323 -18.48 -6.16 -0.44
N GLU A 324 -19.80 -6.09 -0.64
CA GLU A 324 -20.38 -5.99 -2.00
C GLU A 324 -19.92 -4.73 -2.74
N HIS A 325 -19.72 -3.63 -2.02
CA HIS A 325 -19.11 -2.44 -2.57
C HIS A 325 -17.62 -2.65 -2.89
N ALA A 326 -16.85 -3.20 -1.94
CA ALA A 326 -15.41 -3.45 -2.09
C ALA A 326 -15.10 -4.33 -3.31
N LYS A 327 -15.96 -5.31 -3.63
CA LYS A 327 -15.84 -6.16 -4.83
C LYS A 327 -15.96 -5.40 -6.15
N LYS A 328 -16.75 -4.33 -6.18
CA LYS A 328 -16.98 -3.53 -7.41
C LYS A 328 -15.94 -2.43 -7.59
N TRP A 329 -15.28 -2.03 -6.50
CA TRP A 329 -14.35 -0.91 -6.50
C TRP A 329 -13.15 -1.08 -7.43
N PRO A 330 -12.43 -2.24 -7.48
CA PRO A 330 -11.25 -2.40 -8.31
C PRO A 330 -11.45 -1.98 -9.78
N GLN A 331 -12.55 -2.44 -10.38
CA GLN A 331 -12.87 -2.12 -11.77
C GLN A 331 -13.14 -0.62 -11.97
N LYS A 332 -13.83 0.02 -11.01
CA LYS A 332 -14.08 1.47 -11.04
C LYS A 332 -12.79 2.27 -10.86
N ALA A 333 -11.93 1.85 -9.94
CA ALA A 333 -10.69 2.55 -9.59
C ALA A 333 -9.64 2.49 -10.69
N LEU A 334 -9.49 1.33 -11.35
CA LEU A 334 -8.50 1.14 -12.41
C LEU A 334 -8.76 2.05 -13.62
N ASN A 335 -10.05 2.30 -13.92
CA ASN A 335 -10.48 3.31 -14.88
C ASN A 335 -9.75 3.17 -16.23
N ASP A 336 -10.02 2.06 -16.92
CA ASP A 336 -9.57 1.65 -18.25
C ASP A 336 -8.08 1.31 -18.45
N SER A 337 -7.15 1.84 -17.64
CA SER A 337 -5.72 1.58 -17.82
C SER A 337 -4.92 1.85 -16.55
N ASP A 338 -3.99 0.94 -16.26
CA ASP A 338 -3.03 1.05 -15.17
C ASP A 338 -1.98 2.16 -15.41
N LEU A 339 -1.26 2.50 -14.35
CA LEU A 339 -0.26 3.55 -14.33
C LEU A 339 0.91 3.27 -15.27
N ALA A 340 1.43 2.05 -15.30
CA ALA A 340 2.57 1.71 -16.12
C ALA A 340 2.22 1.84 -17.62
N THR A 341 1.03 1.41 -18.02
CA THR A 341 0.52 1.60 -19.37
C THR A 341 0.36 3.08 -19.72
N ARG A 342 -0.24 3.89 -18.83
CA ARG A 342 -0.38 5.35 -19.05
C ARG A 342 0.99 6.04 -19.13
N LEU A 343 1.95 5.63 -18.31
CA LEU A 343 3.32 6.15 -18.28
C LEU A 343 4.07 5.82 -19.58
N VAL A 344 4.03 4.57 -20.05
CA VAL A 344 4.64 4.16 -21.33
C VAL A 344 4.01 4.92 -22.49
N ASN A 345 2.69 5.09 -22.49
CA ASN A 345 1.99 5.87 -23.51
C ASN A 345 2.36 7.36 -23.46
N PHE A 346 2.60 7.92 -22.27
CA PHE A 346 3.07 9.29 -22.10
C PHE A 346 4.47 9.47 -22.69
N ILE A 347 5.37 8.51 -22.43
CA ILE A 347 6.76 8.49 -22.92
C ILE A 347 6.77 8.38 -24.46
N LYS A 348 6.04 7.41 -25.04
CA LYS A 348 6.04 7.17 -26.50
C LYS A 348 5.45 8.30 -27.35
N LYS A 349 4.64 9.18 -26.76
CA LYS A 349 3.98 10.29 -27.47
C LYS A 349 4.85 11.55 -27.57
N ARG A 350 6.04 11.54 -26.98
CA ARG A 350 7.00 12.66 -26.97
C ARG A 350 8.34 12.14 -27.48
#